data_AF-A0A7J2MWQ2-F1
#
_entry.id   AF-A0A7J2MWQ2-F1
#
_cell.length_a   1.000
_cell.length_b   1.000
_cell.length_c   1.000
_cell.angle_alpha   90.00
_cell.angle_beta   90.00
_cell.angle_gamma   90.00
#
_symmetry.space_group_name_H-M   'P 1'
#
loop_
_entity.id
_entity.type
_entity.pdbx_description
1 polymer ?
#
loop_
_entity_poly.entity_id
_entity_poly.type
_entity_poly.pdbx_seq_one_letter_code
_entity_poly.pdbx_strand_id
1 'polypeptide(L)'
;MKYIQGKDTFETWKSVLRFILENGKDYVDADGRICREVLNLAAEIQNPKENISKPITLLSSLGKWIYPPIDEIAEVVLKAENLGTYEYCYGPRVFKYRGSINQIDDYVIPLLRANPNSRRAVISLWDPVEDT
;
A
#
# COMPACT_ATOMS: atom_id res chain seq x y z
N MET A 1 -6.98 14.55 13.24
CA MET A 1 -6.10 13.75 12.35
C MET A 1 -4.66 13.97 12.81
N LYS A 2 -3.91 12.90 13.10
CA LYS A 2 -2.48 13.02 13.40
C LYS A 2 -1.71 13.03 12.08
N TYR A 3 -0.72 13.92 11.98
CA TYR A 3 0.21 14.00 10.86
C TYR A 3 1.65 13.73 11.34
N ILE A 4 2.38 12.88 10.62
CA ILE A 4 3.79 12.57 10.88
C ILE A 4 4.57 12.80 9.59
N GLN A 5 5.57 13.68 9.63
CA GLN A 5 6.48 13.88 8.52
C GLN A 5 7.84 13.27 8.87
N GLY A 6 8.46 12.58 7.92
CA GLY A 6 9.80 12.02 8.09
C GLY A 6 10.65 12.09 6.82
N LYS A 7 11.96 11.96 7.02
CA LYS A 7 12.95 12.15 5.95
C LYS A 7 12.95 10.99 4.95
N ASP A 8 12.94 9.76 5.44
CA ASP A 8 13.00 8.54 4.64
C ASP A 8 11.95 7.52 5.08
N THR A 9 11.78 6.46 4.29
CA THR A 9 10.72 5.47 4.50
C THR A 9 10.86 4.73 5.84
N PHE A 10 12.07 4.40 6.25
CA PHE A 10 12.28 3.58 7.44
C PHE A 10 12.07 4.37 8.74
N GLU A 11 12.62 5.58 8.83
CA GLU A 11 12.43 6.43 10.01
C GLU A 11 10.98 6.90 10.16
N THR A 12 10.30 7.17 9.04
CA THR A 12 8.87 7.51 9.05
C THR A 12 8.04 6.31 9.51
N TRP A 13 8.30 5.11 8.96
CA TRP A 13 7.65 3.88 9.36
C TRP A 13 7.80 3.59 10.87
N LYS A 14 9.01 3.71 11.43
CA LYS A 14 9.24 3.57 12.88
C LYS A 14 8.46 4.60 13.69
N SER A 15 8.41 5.85 13.22
CA SER A 15 7.70 6.93 13.91
C SER A 15 6.19 6.70 13.94
N VAL A 16 5.63 6.19 12.84
CA VAL A 16 4.23 5.74 12.74
C VAL A 16 3.96 4.59 13.70
N LEU A 17 4.80 3.54 13.70
CA LEU A 17 4.64 2.40 14.60
C LEU A 17 4.71 2.79 16.06
N ARG A 18 5.68 3.61 16.46
CA ARG A 18 5.79 4.12 17.83
C ARG A 18 4.51 4.86 18.24
N PHE A 19 3.99 5.72 17.37
CA PHE A 19 2.75 6.45 17.66
C PHE A 19 1.56 5.51 17.86
N ILE A 20 1.42 4.48 17.01
CA ILE A 20 0.37 3.45 17.15
C ILE A 20 0.52 2.69 18.47
N LEU A 21 1.74 2.29 18.84
CA LEU A 21 1.99 1.55 20.08
C LEU A 21 1.68 2.37 21.33
N GLU A 22 1.99 3.66 21.32
CA GLU A 22 1.79 4.58 22.46
C GLU A 22 0.35 5.09 22.60
N ASN A 23 -0.37 5.28 21.49
CA ASN A 23 -1.66 5.98 21.47
C ASN A 23 -2.83 5.13 20.94
N GLY A 24 -2.55 3.93 20.45
CA GLY A 24 -3.54 3.05 19.87
C GLY A 24 -4.48 2.45 20.89
N LYS A 25 -5.69 2.14 20.44
CA LYS A 25 -6.68 1.38 21.20
C LYS A 25 -6.63 -0.08 20.75
N ASP A 26 -6.74 -0.97 21.72
CA ASP A 26 -6.82 -2.40 21.43
C ASP A 26 -8.23 -2.77 20.98
N TYR A 27 -8.32 -3.60 19.96
CA TYR A 27 -9.56 -4.22 19.50
C TYR A 27 -9.29 -5.67 19.07
N VAL A 28 -10.35 -6.44 18.91
CA VAL A 28 -10.28 -7.83 18.42
C VAL A 28 -10.83 -7.85 17.00
N ASP A 29 -10.04 -8.37 16.05
CA ASP A 29 -10.47 -8.49 14.65
C ASP A 29 -11.43 -9.68 14.43
N ALA A 30 -11.91 -9.86 13.20
CA ALA A 30 -12.82 -10.95 12.83
C ALA A 30 -12.21 -12.35 13.00
N ASP A 31 -10.88 -12.46 12.99
CA ASP A 31 -10.13 -13.71 13.19
C ASP A 31 -9.78 -13.95 14.68
N GLY A 32 -10.23 -13.07 15.58
CA GLY A 32 -9.94 -13.17 17.02
C GLY A 32 -8.54 -12.67 17.42
N ARG A 33 -7.82 -11.96 16.56
CA ARG A 33 -6.49 -11.42 16.85
C ARG A 33 -6.62 -10.10 17.62
N ILE A 34 -5.73 -9.89 18.59
CA ILE A 34 -5.63 -8.61 19.29
C ILE A 34 -4.81 -7.65 18.44
N CYS A 35 -5.45 -6.56 18.03
CA CYS A 35 -4.89 -5.54 17.17
C CYS A 35 -4.85 -4.20 17.90
N ARG A 36 -3.84 -3.37 17.60
CA ARG A 36 -3.73 -2.01 18.13
C ARG A 36 -3.86 -1.00 17.00
N GLU A 37 -4.82 -0.08 17.12
CA GLU A 37 -5.19 0.83 16.03
C GLU A 37 -5.26 2.30 16.47
N VAL A 38 -4.91 3.19 15.54
CA VAL A 38 -5.24 4.61 15.59
C VAL A 38 -5.98 5.03 14.32
N LEU A 39 -7.14 5.66 14.48
CA LEU A 39 -7.90 6.24 13.37
C LEU A 39 -7.35 7.61 12.95
N ASN A 40 -7.47 7.94 11.67
CA ASN A 40 -7.10 9.25 11.09
C ASN A 40 -5.62 9.62 11.31
N LEU A 41 -4.72 8.72 10.94
CA LEU A 41 -3.27 8.94 10.89
C LEU A 41 -2.81 9.12 9.44
N ALA A 42 -2.06 10.19 9.17
CA ALA A 42 -1.42 10.43 7.89
C ALA A 42 0.10 10.58 8.08
N ALA A 43 0.87 10.10 7.09
CA ALA A 43 2.31 10.22 7.07
C ALA A 43 2.81 10.75 5.73
N GLU A 44 3.84 11.59 5.78
CA GLU A 44 4.55 12.12 4.60
C GLU A 44 6.01 11.70 4.67
N ILE A 45 6.50 11.13 3.58
CA ILE A 45 7.89 10.71 3.43
C ILE A 45 8.53 11.62 2.38
N GLN A 46 9.52 12.41 2.78
CA GLN A 46 10.18 13.36 1.88
C GLN A 46 11.01 12.65 0.79
N ASN A 47 11.71 11.57 1.14
CA ASN A 47 12.56 10.79 0.24
C ASN A 47 12.10 9.32 0.21
N PRO A 48 10.99 8.99 -0.48
CA PRO A 48 10.36 7.67 -0.37
C PRO A 48 11.21 6.51 -0.93
N LYS A 49 12.18 6.80 -1.80
CA LYS A 49 13.12 5.79 -2.32
C LYS A 49 14.20 5.41 -1.32
N GLU A 50 14.56 6.32 -0.41
CA GLU A 50 15.60 6.05 0.58
C GLU A 50 15.09 5.05 1.61
N ASN A 51 15.89 4.01 1.87
CA ASN A 51 15.62 2.98 2.87
C ASN A 51 14.29 2.21 2.67
N ILE A 52 13.72 2.21 1.45
CA ILE A 52 12.38 1.66 1.17
C ILE A 52 12.23 0.18 1.55
N SER A 53 13.27 -0.63 1.40
CA SER A 53 13.22 -2.07 1.72
C SER A 53 13.50 -2.39 3.19
N LYS A 54 14.02 -1.43 3.99
CA LYS A 54 14.39 -1.71 5.39
C LYS A 54 13.24 -2.19 6.27
N PRO A 55 11.99 -1.68 6.16
CA PRO A 55 10.86 -2.20 6.95
C PRO A 55 10.66 -3.70 6.76
N ILE A 56 10.61 -4.18 5.50
CA ILE A 56 10.39 -5.60 5.23
C ILE A 56 11.59 -6.46 5.64
N THR A 57 12.82 -5.97 5.43
CA THR A 57 14.04 -6.69 5.86
C THR A 57 14.09 -6.84 7.38
N LEU A 58 13.69 -5.81 8.12
CA LEU A 58 13.61 -5.90 9.57
C LEU A 58 12.52 -6.90 9.99
N LEU A 59 11.31 -6.77 9.44
CA LEU A 59 10.19 -7.65 9.81
C LEU A 59 10.47 -9.12 9.47
N SER A 60 11.11 -9.41 8.34
CA SER A 60 11.47 -10.79 7.96
C SER A 60 12.59 -11.38 8.81
N SER A 61 13.40 -10.52 9.46
CA SER A 61 14.40 -10.95 10.45
C SER A 61 13.80 -11.26 11.82
N LEU A 62 12.60 -10.74 12.11
CA LEU A 62 11.86 -11.09 13.34
C LEU A 62 11.22 -12.46 13.12
N GLY A 63 11.43 -13.39 14.05
CA GLY A 63 10.97 -14.78 13.89
C GLY A 63 9.48 -14.90 13.52
N LYS A 64 9.15 -15.95 12.73
CA LYS A 64 7.83 -16.21 12.11
C LYS A 64 7.45 -15.29 10.95
N TRP A 65 8.39 -15.01 10.04
CA TRP A 65 8.03 -14.52 8.71
C TRP A 65 7.33 -15.63 7.92
N ILE A 66 6.03 -15.46 7.67
CA ILE A 66 5.19 -16.44 6.95
C ILE A 66 4.83 -15.98 5.54
N TYR A 67 5.30 -14.80 5.13
CA TYR A 67 5.02 -14.22 3.82
C TYR A 67 6.08 -14.64 2.78
N PRO A 68 5.76 -14.58 1.48
CA PRO A 68 6.73 -14.85 0.43
C PRO A 68 7.93 -13.87 0.44
N PRO A 69 9.01 -14.18 -0.31
CA PRO A 69 10.09 -13.24 -0.57
C PRO A 69 9.57 -11.94 -1.20
N ILE A 70 10.27 -10.83 -0.98
CA ILE A 70 9.85 -9.51 -1.49
C ILE A 70 9.67 -9.48 -3.01
N ASP A 71 10.52 -10.17 -3.77
CA ASP A 71 10.44 -10.18 -5.23
C ASP A 71 9.17 -10.90 -5.70
N GLU A 72 8.78 -11.98 -5.00
CA GLU A 72 7.53 -12.69 -5.28
C GLU A 72 6.32 -11.81 -4.92
N ILE A 73 6.36 -11.13 -3.76
CA ILE A 73 5.30 -10.17 -3.39
C ILE A 73 5.18 -9.07 -4.45
N ALA A 74 6.30 -8.50 -4.89
CA ALA A 74 6.31 -7.44 -5.89
C ALA A 74 5.72 -7.91 -7.24
N GLU A 75 6.08 -9.12 -7.68
CA GLU A 75 5.57 -9.72 -8.91
C GLU A 75 4.06 -9.98 -8.83
N VAL A 76 3.59 -10.55 -7.72
CA VAL A 76 2.18 -10.88 -7.50
C VAL A 76 1.32 -9.63 -7.43
N VAL A 77 1.75 -8.62 -6.67
CA VAL A 77 0.94 -7.42 -6.40
C VAL A 77 0.62 -6.64 -7.67
N LEU A 78 1.54 -6.59 -8.65
CA LEU A 78 1.40 -5.79 -9.87
C LEU A 78 1.06 -6.59 -11.13
N LYS A 79 0.93 -7.92 -11.04
CA LYS A 79 0.51 -8.73 -12.19
C LYS A 79 -0.89 -8.35 -12.65
N ALA A 80 -1.06 -8.14 -13.96
CA ALA A 80 -2.35 -7.76 -14.55
C ALA A 80 -3.42 -8.87 -14.48
N GLU A 81 -3.03 -10.08 -14.10
CA GLU A 81 -3.91 -11.24 -13.98
C GLU A 81 -3.94 -11.76 -12.54
N ASN A 82 -5.11 -12.20 -12.10
CA ASN A 82 -5.27 -12.84 -10.81
C ASN A 82 -4.57 -14.20 -10.81
N LEU A 83 -3.62 -14.38 -9.90
CA LEU A 83 -2.93 -15.66 -9.75
C LEU A 83 -3.73 -16.71 -8.96
N GLY A 84 -4.90 -16.35 -8.40
CA GLY A 84 -5.76 -17.23 -7.61
C GLY A 84 -5.20 -17.66 -6.25
N THR A 85 -3.87 -17.67 -6.10
CA THR A 85 -3.14 -18.04 -4.87
C THR A 85 -3.10 -16.93 -3.82
N TYR A 86 -3.35 -15.68 -4.22
CA TYR A 86 -3.29 -14.51 -3.35
C TYR A 86 -4.61 -13.75 -3.40
N GLU A 87 -5.19 -13.52 -2.22
CA GLU A 87 -6.54 -12.95 -2.05
C GLU A 87 -6.65 -11.51 -2.56
N TYR A 88 -5.54 -10.75 -2.62
CA TYR A 88 -5.54 -9.36 -3.08
C TYR A 88 -4.36 -9.06 -4.00
N CYS A 89 -4.64 -8.88 -5.29
CA CYS A 89 -3.71 -8.40 -6.32
C CYS A 89 -4.19 -7.04 -6.85
N TYR A 90 -3.34 -6.01 -6.85
CA TYR A 90 -3.71 -4.69 -7.36
C TYR A 90 -3.52 -4.56 -8.88
N GLY A 91 -2.66 -5.37 -9.49
CA GLY A 91 -2.37 -5.28 -10.92
C GLY A 91 -3.60 -5.34 -11.82
N PRO A 92 -4.59 -6.23 -11.63
CA PRO A 92 -5.81 -6.21 -12.45
C PRO A 92 -6.61 -4.92 -12.23
N ARG A 93 -6.65 -4.37 -11.01
CA ARG A 93 -7.27 -3.08 -10.73
C ARG A 93 -6.54 -1.93 -11.44
N VAL A 94 -5.22 -1.98 -11.56
CA VAL A 94 -4.41 -0.93 -12.19
C VAL A 94 -4.44 -1.02 -13.72
N PHE A 95 -4.16 -2.20 -14.27
CA PHE A 95 -3.87 -2.41 -15.69
C PHE A 95 -5.05 -2.99 -16.49
N LYS A 96 -6.09 -3.51 -15.82
CA LYS A 96 -7.24 -4.16 -16.46
C LYS A 96 -8.54 -3.96 -15.66
N TYR A 97 -8.76 -2.74 -15.16
CA TYR A 97 -9.94 -2.39 -14.37
C TYR A 97 -11.22 -2.69 -15.16
N ARG A 98 -12.19 -3.37 -14.54
CA ARG A 98 -13.41 -3.90 -15.20
C ARG A 98 -13.10 -4.70 -16.47
N GLY A 99 -12.03 -5.48 -16.44
CA GLY A 99 -11.62 -6.38 -17.50
C GLY A 99 -10.99 -5.72 -18.73
N SER A 100 -10.93 -4.38 -18.81
CA SER A 100 -10.56 -3.70 -20.06
C SER A 100 -9.80 -2.38 -19.93
N ILE A 101 -9.82 -1.71 -18.78
CA ILE A 101 -9.28 -0.36 -18.64
C ILE A 101 -7.88 -0.41 -18.01
N ASN A 102 -6.86 0.02 -18.76
CA ASN A 102 -5.54 0.26 -18.20
C ASN A 102 -5.45 1.71 -17.71
N GLN A 103 -5.67 1.92 -16.41
CA GLN A 103 -5.75 3.28 -15.85
C GLN A 103 -4.46 4.08 -16.01
N ILE A 104 -3.30 3.42 -16.11
CA ILE A 104 -2.00 4.07 -16.29
C ILE A 104 -1.82 4.54 -17.73
N ASP A 105 -1.87 3.60 -18.68
CA ASP A 105 -1.53 3.86 -20.07
C ASP A 105 -2.66 4.58 -20.82
N ASP A 106 -3.93 4.26 -20.51
CA ASP A 106 -5.08 4.83 -21.21
C ASP A 106 -5.44 6.23 -20.68
N TYR A 107 -5.06 6.57 -19.44
CA TYR A 107 -5.50 7.80 -18.79
C TYR A 107 -4.39 8.60 -18.10
N VAL A 108 -3.70 8.05 -17.09
CA VAL A 108 -2.75 8.82 -16.27
C VAL A 108 -1.58 9.37 -17.09
N ILE A 109 -0.92 8.54 -17.89
CA ILE A 109 0.23 8.97 -18.69
C ILE A 109 -0.18 10.00 -19.76
N PRO A 110 -1.22 9.78 -20.59
CA PRO A 110 -1.70 10.78 -21.53
C PRO A 110 -2.07 12.11 -20.87
N LEU A 111 -2.78 12.05 -19.74
CA LEU A 111 -3.21 13.23 -18.99
C LEU A 111 -2.02 14.06 -18.49
N LEU A 112 -1.02 13.42 -17.89
CA LEU A 112 0.15 14.12 -17.35
C LEU A 112 1.09 14.63 -18.43
N ARG A 113 1.17 13.95 -19.58
CA ARG A 113 1.88 14.46 -20.76
C ARG A 113 1.22 15.74 -21.29
N ALA A 114 -0.10 15.78 -21.33
CA ALA A 114 -0.85 16.96 -21.80
C ALA A 114 -0.90 18.09 -20.76
N ASN A 115 -1.01 17.75 -19.47
CA ASN A 115 -1.04 18.70 -18.36
C ASN A 115 -0.31 18.12 -17.13
N PRO A 116 0.98 18.45 -16.95
CA PRO A 116 1.77 17.97 -15.82
C PRO A 116 1.24 18.39 -14.45
N ASN A 117 0.47 19.48 -14.37
CA ASN A 117 -0.12 19.98 -13.13
C ASN A 117 -1.55 19.45 -12.89
N SER A 118 -1.99 18.47 -13.67
CA SER A 118 -3.32 17.89 -13.51
C SER A 118 -3.46 17.22 -12.15
N ARG A 119 -4.53 17.58 -11.43
CA ARG A 119 -4.93 16.96 -10.16
C ARG A 119 -5.84 15.73 -10.35
N ARG A 120 -6.01 15.29 -11.60
CA ARG A 120 -6.93 14.19 -11.96
C ARG A 120 -6.21 12.87 -12.27
N ALA A 121 -4.89 12.83 -12.13
CA ALA A 121 -4.11 11.60 -12.31
C ALA A 121 -4.28 10.69 -11.08
N VAL A 122 -5.41 9.98 -11.04
CA VAL A 122 -5.83 9.10 -9.94
C VAL A 122 -6.08 7.70 -10.50
N ILE A 123 -5.69 6.69 -9.72
CA ILE A 123 -5.96 5.27 -10.01
C ILE A 123 -6.92 4.77 -8.94
N SER A 124 -8.07 4.21 -9.33
CA SER A 124 -8.99 3.56 -8.39
C SER A 124 -8.61 2.10 -8.22
N LEU A 125 -8.51 1.65 -6.97
CA LEU A 125 -8.27 0.23 -6.67
C LEU A 125 -9.54 -0.51 -6.24
N TRP A 126 -10.57 0.22 -5.80
CA TRP A 126 -11.84 -0.34 -5.36
C TRP A 126 -12.88 -0.27 -6.48
N ASP A 127 -13.61 -1.37 -6.70
CA ASP A 127 -14.75 -1.42 -7.61
C ASP A 127 -16.06 -1.72 -6.85
N PRO A 128 -17.02 -0.78 -6.78
CA PRO A 128 -18.31 -1.00 -6.10
C PRO A 128 -19.14 -2.15 -6.68
N VAL A 129 -18.82 -2.65 -7.87
CA VAL A 129 -19.57 -3.75 -8.49
C VAL A 129 -19.03 -5.10 -8.06
N GLU A 130 -17.76 -5.19 -7.70
CA GLU A 130 -17.09 -6.45 -7.35
C GLU A 130 -16.75 -6.57 -5.86
N ASP A 131 -16.50 -5.45 -5.17
CA ASP A 131 -15.95 -5.40 -3.81
C ASP A 131 -17.01 -5.03 -2.74
N THR A 132 -18.31 -5.21 -3.03
CA THR A 132 -19.44 -4.95 -2.12
C THR A 132 -20.04 -6.20 -1.52
#